data_AF-A0A176XGH4-F1
#
_entry.id   AF-A0A176XGH4-F1
#
_cell.length_a   1.000
_cell.length_b   1.000
_cell.length_c   1.000
_cell.angle_alpha   90.00
_cell.angle_beta   90.00
_cell.angle_gamma   90.00
#
_symmetry.space_group_name_H-M   'P 1'
#
loop_
_entity.id
_entity.type
_entity.pdbx_description
1 polymer ?
#
loop_
_entity_poly.entity_id
_entity_poly.type
_entity_poly.pdbx_seq_one_letter_code
_entity_poly.pdbx_strand_id
1 'polypeptide(L)'
;MLNNFSSFNPVGCAIFLKAFTHLDDATIDLGIYSSPVFYFSDKDADDMFQDAAQKITQCSQALSLLSGAEISGMYFLMLRSISHGSKHPGFKEEREWRIFHTYQLDELKKLRMETEVIAGVPQRILKLSLDGSIPGISVPELLSGILIGPSQYQNEIAMALQDELLRAKVPITNDLIRFSPIPLRT
;
A
#
# COMPACT_ATOMS: atom_id res chain seq x y z
N MET A 1 1.36 -41.05 -12.03
CA MET A 1 1.20 -40.70 -10.61
C MET A 1 0.71 -39.27 -10.56
N LEU A 2 -0.54 -39.07 -10.16
CA LEU A 2 -1.17 -37.75 -10.02
C LEU A 2 -0.68 -37.17 -8.69
N ASN A 3 0.13 -36.12 -8.73
CA ASN A 3 0.44 -35.34 -7.54
C ASN A 3 -0.80 -34.53 -7.20
N ASN A 4 -1.45 -34.91 -6.09
CA ASN A 4 -2.47 -34.09 -5.45
C ASN A 4 -1.87 -32.72 -5.14
N PHE A 5 -2.37 -31.67 -5.80
CA PHE A 5 -2.17 -30.31 -5.35
C PHE A 5 -2.79 -30.20 -3.96
N SER A 6 -1.95 -30.11 -2.93
CA SER A 6 -2.36 -29.73 -1.59
C SER A 6 -3.20 -28.46 -1.71
N SER A 7 -4.41 -28.48 -1.15
CA SER A 7 -5.18 -27.28 -0.87
C SER A 7 -4.26 -26.28 -0.19
N PHE A 8 -3.95 -25.17 -0.88
CA PHE A 8 -3.23 -24.06 -0.28
C PHE A 8 -4.11 -23.54 0.86
N ASN A 9 -3.80 -23.91 2.10
CA ASN A 9 -4.32 -23.18 3.25
C ASN A 9 -3.71 -21.78 3.14
N PRO A 10 -4.50 -20.71 2.92
CA PRO A 10 -3.94 -19.38 2.82
C PRO A 10 -3.33 -19.03 4.17
N VAL A 11 -2.00 -18.94 4.21
CA VAL A 11 -1.28 -18.36 5.34
C VAL A 11 -1.43 -16.86 5.23
N GLY A 12 -2.42 -16.29 5.92
CA GLY A 12 -2.62 -14.85 5.98
C GLY A 12 -1.65 -14.23 6.98
N CYS A 13 -0.87 -13.24 6.55
CA CYS A 13 -0.16 -12.32 7.44
C CYS A 13 -0.48 -10.90 6.99
N ALA A 14 -1.00 -10.07 7.88
CA ALA A 14 -1.15 -8.65 7.64
C ALA A 14 0.04 -7.91 8.27
N ILE A 15 0.68 -7.06 7.49
CA ILE A 15 1.79 -6.22 7.95
C ILE A 15 1.25 -4.80 8.09
N PHE A 16 1.38 -4.23 9.27
CA PHE A 16 1.07 -2.83 9.51
C PHE A 16 2.34 -2.00 9.35
N LEU A 17 2.28 -1.05 8.44
CA LEU A 17 3.32 -0.06 8.24
C LEU A 17 2.86 1.27 8.84
N LYS A 18 3.80 2.08 9.34
CA LYS A 18 3.54 3.49 9.62
C LYS A 18 3.12 4.16 8.32
N ALA A 19 2.06 4.97 8.39
CA ALA A 19 1.46 5.57 7.22
C ALA A 19 2.47 6.48 6.49
N PHE A 20 2.60 6.28 5.18
CA PHE A 20 3.21 7.26 4.29
C PHE A 20 2.16 8.35 4.04
N THR A 21 2.35 9.55 4.58
CA THR A 21 1.47 10.66 4.22
C THR A 21 1.80 11.13 2.82
N HIS A 22 0.73 11.40 2.04
CA HIS A 22 0.71 11.68 0.60
C HIS A 22 1.55 12.89 0.14
N LEU A 23 2.23 13.58 1.07
CA LEU A 23 2.91 14.86 0.90
C LEU A 23 4.29 14.91 1.58
N ASP A 24 4.81 13.78 2.05
CA ASP A 24 6.16 13.78 2.61
C ASP A 24 7.17 13.81 1.48
N ASP A 25 8.19 14.67 1.58
CA ASP A 25 9.32 14.78 0.63
C ASP A 25 9.89 13.41 0.26
N ALA A 26 9.84 12.47 1.20
CA ALA A 26 10.22 11.08 1.02
C ALA A 26 9.50 10.38 -0.16
N THR A 27 8.20 10.59 -0.37
CA THR A 27 7.46 9.93 -1.47
C THR A 27 7.89 10.47 -2.85
N ILE A 28 8.14 11.77 -2.95
CA ILE A 28 8.61 12.43 -4.17
C ILE A 28 10.03 11.97 -4.52
N ASP A 29 10.93 11.90 -3.53
CA ASP A 29 12.30 11.43 -3.72
C ASP A 29 12.38 9.94 -4.06
N LEU A 30 11.36 9.18 -3.69
CA LEU A 30 11.24 7.77 -4.02
C LEU A 30 10.65 7.51 -5.40
N GLY A 31 9.96 8.48 -6.00
CA GLY A 31 9.23 8.27 -7.26
C GLY A 31 7.99 7.41 -7.08
N ILE A 32 7.37 7.45 -5.90
CA ILE A 32 6.14 6.73 -5.57
C ILE A 32 5.05 7.70 -5.11
N TYR A 33 3.82 7.27 -5.25
CA TYR A 33 2.64 7.93 -4.69
C TYR A 33 1.95 6.98 -3.74
N SER A 34 1.24 7.50 -2.73
CA SER A 34 0.58 6.62 -1.75
C SER A 34 -0.73 7.17 -1.24
N SER A 35 -1.83 6.43 -1.41
CA SER A 35 -3.19 6.88 -1.06
C SER A 35 -3.91 5.89 -0.15
N PRO A 36 -4.79 6.35 0.76
CA PRO A 36 -5.76 5.47 1.37
C PRO A 36 -6.67 4.87 0.29
N VAL A 37 -7.11 3.63 0.50
CA VAL A 37 -8.11 3.02 -0.37
C VAL A 37 -9.47 3.71 -0.18
N PHE A 38 -10.11 4.06 -1.29
CA PHE A 38 -11.44 4.62 -1.37
C PHE A 38 -12.47 3.49 -1.43
N TYR A 39 -13.17 3.29 -0.32
CA TYR A 39 -14.24 2.30 -0.16
C TYR A 39 -15.60 2.91 -0.53
N PHE A 40 -15.70 3.45 -1.75
CA PHE A 40 -16.89 4.16 -2.22
C PHE A 40 -17.98 3.22 -2.71
N SER A 41 -19.21 3.48 -2.31
CA SER A 41 -20.40 3.11 -3.09
C SER A 41 -20.55 4.05 -4.29
N ASP A 42 -21.44 3.72 -5.22
CA ASP A 42 -21.75 4.59 -6.36
C ASP A 42 -22.16 5.99 -5.89
N LYS A 43 -22.97 6.06 -4.82
CA LYS A 43 -23.36 7.33 -4.20
C LYS A 43 -22.18 8.10 -3.61
N ASP A 44 -21.26 7.42 -2.92
CA ASP A 44 -20.09 8.08 -2.33
C ASP A 44 -19.18 8.67 -3.41
N ALA A 45 -19.03 7.97 -4.53
CA ALA A 45 -18.28 8.47 -5.68
C ALA A 45 -18.95 9.71 -6.29
N ASP A 46 -20.26 9.67 -6.52
CA ASP A 46 -21.02 10.82 -7.03
C ASP A 46 -20.92 12.03 -6.10
N ASP A 47 -21.13 11.83 -4.79
CA ASP A 47 -21.06 12.89 -3.78
C ASP A 47 -19.65 13.51 -3.74
N MET A 48 -18.60 12.70 -3.87
CA MET A 48 -17.20 13.17 -3.90
C MET A 48 -16.91 14.04 -5.13
N PHE A 49 -17.38 13.65 -6.32
CA PHE A 49 -17.20 14.46 -7.52
C PHE A 49 -17.98 15.78 -7.47
N GLN A 50 -19.19 15.76 -6.91
CA GLN A 50 -19.98 16.98 -6.70
C GLN A 50 -19.29 17.92 -5.70
N ASP A 51 -18.80 17.40 -4.58
CA ASP A 51 -18.04 18.16 -3.58
C ASP A 51 -16.78 18.77 -4.18
N ALA A 52 -16.01 18.01 -4.98
CA ALA A 52 -14.84 18.54 -5.68
C ALA A 52 -15.20 19.70 -6.63
N ALA A 53 -16.26 19.56 -7.43
CA ALA A 53 -16.73 20.62 -8.34
C ALA A 53 -17.20 21.88 -7.58
N GLN A 54 -17.90 21.71 -6.47
CA GLN A 54 -18.32 22.81 -5.61
C GLN A 54 -17.12 23.54 -5.00
N LYS A 55 -16.14 22.80 -4.48
CA LYS A 55 -14.91 23.37 -3.92
C LYS A 55 -14.09 24.13 -4.95
N ILE A 56 -13.96 23.61 -6.17
CA ILE A 56 -13.30 24.32 -7.28
C ILE A 56 -13.99 25.66 -7.55
N THR A 57 -15.32 25.67 -7.57
CA THR A 57 -16.11 26.90 -7.79
C THR A 57 -15.91 27.91 -6.66
N GLN A 58 -15.99 27.45 -5.41
CA GLN A 58 -15.82 28.26 -4.21
C GLN A 58 -14.40 28.83 -4.08
N CYS A 59 -13.39 28.06 -4.47
CA CYS A 59 -11.98 28.43 -4.42
C CYS A 59 -11.46 29.04 -5.73
N SER A 60 -12.33 29.40 -6.67
CA SER A 60 -11.96 29.87 -8.02
C SER A 60 -10.97 31.04 -8.01
N GLN A 61 -11.09 31.97 -7.06
CA GLN A 61 -10.16 33.09 -6.90
C GLN A 61 -8.75 32.65 -6.45
N ALA A 62 -8.64 31.61 -5.61
CA ALA A 62 -7.34 31.07 -5.22
C ALA A 62 -6.74 30.23 -6.36
N LEU A 63 -7.58 29.46 -7.05
CA LEU A 63 -7.16 28.64 -8.19
C LEU A 63 -6.72 29.49 -9.38
N SER A 64 -7.26 30.69 -9.57
CA SER A 64 -6.84 31.58 -10.66
C SER A 64 -5.41 32.11 -10.52
N LEU A 65 -4.78 31.93 -9.35
CA LEU A 65 -3.35 32.21 -9.13
C LEU A 65 -2.44 31.10 -9.65
N LEU A 66 -2.99 29.93 -9.95
CA LEU A 66 -2.26 28.78 -10.48
C LEU A 66 -2.34 28.76 -12.02
N SER A 67 -1.35 28.17 -12.65
CA SER A 67 -1.38 27.88 -14.08
C SER A 67 -2.40 26.77 -14.39
N GLY A 68 -2.92 26.75 -15.62
CA GLY A 68 -3.80 25.68 -16.08
C GLY A 68 -3.15 24.29 -16.00
N ALA A 69 -1.82 24.22 -16.14
CA ALA A 69 -1.07 22.97 -16.00
C ALA A 69 -1.08 22.45 -14.55
N GLU A 70 -0.92 23.34 -13.56
CA GLU A 70 -1.00 22.97 -12.15
C GLU A 70 -2.39 22.45 -11.78
N ILE A 71 -3.44 23.15 -12.19
CA ILE A 71 -4.83 22.73 -11.93
C ILE A 71 -5.12 21.37 -12.59
N SER A 72 -4.70 21.21 -13.85
CA SER A 72 -4.88 19.94 -14.59
C SER A 72 -4.11 18.80 -13.93
N GLY A 73 -2.88 19.06 -13.46
CA GLY A 73 -2.05 18.11 -12.74
C GLY A 73 -2.69 17.66 -11.41
N MET A 74 -3.24 18.60 -10.64
CA MET A 74 -3.96 18.29 -9.39
C MET A 74 -5.20 17.41 -9.65
N TYR A 75 -6.00 17.77 -10.66
CA TYR A 75 -7.19 17.01 -11.03
C TYR A 75 -6.84 15.62 -11.54
N PHE A 76 -5.81 15.51 -12.38
CA PHE A 76 -5.29 14.24 -12.86
C PHE A 76 -4.81 13.35 -11.70
N LEU A 77 -4.06 13.90 -10.75
CA LEU A 77 -3.60 13.16 -9.57
C LEU A 77 -4.78 12.65 -8.71
N MET A 78 -5.82 13.46 -8.53
CA MET A 78 -7.05 13.05 -7.84
C MET A 78 -7.69 11.84 -8.54
N LEU A 79 -7.93 11.92 -9.86
CA LEU A 79 -8.54 10.85 -10.64
C LEU A 79 -7.69 9.57 -10.61
N ARG A 80 -6.37 9.73 -10.71
CA ARG A 80 -5.43 8.61 -10.66
C ARG A 80 -5.43 7.93 -9.30
N SER A 81 -5.44 8.69 -8.21
CA SER A 81 -5.56 8.14 -6.86
C SER A 81 -6.87 7.38 -6.67
N ILE A 82 -8.00 7.88 -7.19
CA ILE A 82 -9.27 7.15 -7.16
C ILE A 82 -9.16 5.86 -7.96
N SER A 83 -8.71 5.92 -9.21
CA SER A 83 -8.56 4.76 -10.10
C SER A 83 -7.68 3.66 -9.48
N HIS A 84 -6.54 4.04 -8.92
CA HIS A 84 -5.63 3.10 -8.27
C HIS A 84 -6.04 2.76 -6.84
N GLY A 85 -6.93 3.52 -6.22
CA GLY A 85 -7.30 3.42 -4.81
C GLY A 85 -8.69 2.87 -4.57
N SER A 86 -9.51 2.60 -5.58
CA SER A 86 -10.88 2.11 -5.35
C SER A 86 -10.92 0.63 -4.94
N LYS A 87 -11.82 0.32 -4.00
CA LYS A 87 -12.16 -1.05 -3.56
C LYS A 87 -13.63 -1.11 -3.14
N HIS A 88 -14.23 -2.29 -3.24
CA HIS A 88 -15.64 -2.48 -2.89
C HIS A 88 -15.90 -2.14 -1.39
N PRO A 89 -17.00 -1.47 -1.03
CA PRO A 89 -17.30 -1.06 0.35
C PRO A 89 -17.31 -2.20 1.38
N GLY A 90 -17.64 -3.40 0.92
CA GLY A 90 -17.63 -4.63 1.74
C GLY A 90 -16.26 -5.05 2.29
N PHE A 91 -15.18 -4.35 1.93
CA PHE A 91 -13.81 -4.57 2.45
C PHE A 91 -13.29 -3.40 3.31
N LYS A 92 -14.18 -2.49 3.73
CA LYS A 92 -13.80 -1.27 4.47
C LYS A 92 -13.05 -1.56 5.78
N GLU A 93 -13.21 -2.74 6.34
CA GLU A 93 -12.48 -3.22 7.51
C GLU A 93 -10.96 -3.32 7.28
N GLU A 94 -10.51 -3.53 6.04
CA GLU A 94 -9.10 -3.73 5.74
C GLU A 94 -8.27 -2.46 5.92
N ARG A 95 -8.89 -1.28 5.76
CA ARG A 95 -8.23 0.04 5.91
C ARG A 95 -6.88 0.12 5.17
N GLU A 96 -6.83 -0.50 4.00
CA GLU A 96 -5.65 -0.60 3.14
C GLU A 96 -5.12 0.78 2.71
N TRP A 97 -3.80 0.90 2.63
CA TRP A 97 -3.09 2.02 2.01
C TRP A 97 -2.35 1.49 0.78
N ARG A 98 -2.53 2.14 -0.37
CA ARG A 98 -1.87 1.73 -1.62
C ARG A 98 -0.68 2.61 -1.89
N ILE A 99 0.43 1.98 -2.25
CA ILE A 99 1.60 2.63 -2.83
C ILE A 99 1.63 2.27 -4.31
N PHE A 100 1.82 3.26 -5.18
CA PHE A 100 1.81 3.05 -6.61
C PHE A 100 2.83 3.93 -7.35
N HIS A 101 3.24 3.44 -8.50
CA HIS A 101 4.03 4.13 -9.51
C HIS A 101 3.43 3.78 -10.88
N THR A 102 3.29 4.75 -11.77
CA THR A 102 2.83 4.54 -13.14
C THR A 102 4.01 4.70 -14.08
N TYR A 103 4.46 3.56 -14.62
CA TYR A 103 5.60 3.53 -15.51
C TYR A 103 5.39 4.44 -16.73
N GLN A 104 6.45 5.14 -17.15
CA GLN A 104 6.45 6.16 -18.23
C GLN A 104 5.72 7.47 -17.92
N LEU A 105 4.95 7.53 -16.83
CA LEU A 105 4.31 8.75 -16.38
C LEU A 105 5.09 9.39 -15.22
N ASP A 106 5.53 8.57 -14.27
CA ASP A 106 6.30 9.01 -13.12
C ASP A 106 7.80 8.86 -13.36
N GLU A 107 8.59 9.73 -12.75
CA GLU A 107 10.03 9.55 -12.69
C GLU A 107 10.38 8.37 -11.77
N LEU A 108 11.28 7.50 -12.22
CA LEU A 108 11.68 6.31 -11.44
C LEU A 108 12.38 6.66 -10.13
N LYS A 109 13.10 7.79 -10.08
CA LYS A 109 13.88 8.25 -8.93
C LYS A 109 14.77 7.15 -8.32
N LYS A 110 14.37 6.56 -7.19
CA LYS A 110 15.10 5.50 -6.47
C LYS A 110 14.59 4.08 -6.76
N LEU A 111 13.49 3.95 -7.48
CA LEU A 111 12.97 2.65 -7.92
C LEU A 111 13.90 2.01 -8.94
N ARG A 112 14.06 0.68 -8.82
CA ARG A 112 14.84 -0.12 -9.76
C ARG A 112 13.93 -1.03 -10.56
N MET A 113 14.16 -1.10 -11.86
CA MET A 113 13.43 -2.01 -12.73
C MET A 113 14.13 -3.35 -12.84
N GLU A 114 13.43 -4.43 -12.53
CA GLU A 114 13.96 -5.79 -12.62
C GLU A 114 12.92 -6.72 -13.25
N THR A 115 13.39 -7.85 -13.79
CA THR A 115 12.50 -8.90 -14.31
C THR A 115 12.46 -10.03 -13.31
N GLU A 116 11.28 -10.32 -12.77
CA GLU A 116 11.06 -11.39 -11.81
C GLU A 116 10.06 -12.41 -12.34
N VAL A 117 10.20 -13.67 -11.95
CA VAL A 117 9.25 -14.72 -12.31
C VAL A 117 8.15 -14.78 -11.24
N ILE A 118 7.00 -14.19 -11.53
CA ILE A 118 5.82 -14.17 -10.65
C ILE A 118 4.81 -15.17 -11.19
N ALA A 119 4.48 -16.18 -10.38
CA ALA A 119 3.57 -17.27 -10.75
C ALA A 119 3.96 -17.97 -12.07
N GLY A 120 5.27 -18.15 -12.31
CA GLY A 120 5.80 -18.80 -13.52
C GLY A 120 5.91 -17.91 -14.75
N VAL A 121 5.51 -16.63 -14.65
CA VAL A 121 5.57 -15.67 -15.76
C VAL A 121 6.64 -14.61 -15.48
N PRO A 122 7.61 -14.40 -16.39
CA PRO A 122 8.53 -13.28 -16.29
C PRO A 122 7.78 -11.94 -16.42
N GLN A 123 7.90 -11.08 -15.42
CA GLN A 123 7.24 -9.77 -15.38
C GLN A 123 8.28 -8.69 -15.05
N ARG A 124 8.22 -7.55 -15.75
CA ARG A 124 8.99 -6.36 -15.37
C ARG A 124 8.32 -5.72 -14.17
N ILE A 125 9.05 -5.62 -13.06
CA ILE A 125 8.56 -5.00 -11.83
C ILE A 125 9.46 -3.83 -11.43
N LEU A 126 8.90 -2.97 -10.57
CA LEU A 126 9.64 -1.91 -9.91
C LEU A 126 9.88 -2.32 -8.46
N LYS A 127 11.13 -2.26 -8.03
CA LYS A 127 11.54 -2.57 -6.67
C LYS A 127 11.87 -1.29 -5.90
N LEU A 128 11.31 -1.20 -4.69
CA LEU A 128 11.65 -0.19 -3.68
C LEU A 128 12.57 -0.84 -2.64
N SER A 129 13.72 -0.21 -2.37
CA SER A 129 14.67 -0.73 -1.37
C SER A 129 14.25 -0.29 0.04
N LEU A 130 14.10 -1.25 0.96
CA LEU A 130 13.78 -1.02 2.38
C LEU A 130 14.96 -1.40 3.30
N ASP A 131 16.17 -1.45 2.75
CA ASP A 131 17.42 -1.85 3.41
C ASP A 131 18.04 -0.75 4.29
N GLY A 132 17.39 0.41 4.41
CA GLY A 132 17.90 1.58 5.12
C GLY A 132 18.84 2.46 4.31
N SER A 133 19.03 2.19 3.01
CA SER A 133 19.71 3.12 2.10
C SER A 133 18.96 4.44 1.91
N ILE A 134 17.68 4.48 2.30
CA ILE A 134 16.81 5.65 2.21
C ILE A 134 16.29 5.91 3.64
N PRO A 135 16.59 7.10 4.21
CA PRO A 135 16.18 7.43 5.58
C PRO A 135 14.66 7.35 5.78
N GLY A 136 14.22 6.79 6.91
CA GLY A 136 12.80 6.78 7.31
C GLY A 136 11.95 5.69 6.67
N ILE A 137 12.51 4.87 5.77
CA ILE A 137 11.76 3.80 5.09
C ILE A 137 12.35 2.41 5.26
N SER A 138 13.32 2.24 6.17
CA SER A 138 13.80 0.89 6.49
C SER A 138 12.70 0.05 7.15
N VAL A 139 12.80 -1.28 7.04
CA VAL A 139 11.85 -2.19 7.72
C VAL A 139 11.69 -1.87 9.22
N PRO A 140 12.75 -1.67 10.03
CA PRO A 140 12.60 -1.29 11.43
C PRO A 140 11.88 0.04 11.66
N GLU A 141 12.02 1.00 10.74
CA GLU A 141 11.39 2.32 10.86
C GLU A 141 9.91 2.28 10.48
N LEU A 142 9.55 1.52 9.44
CA LEU A 142 8.19 1.43 8.93
C LEU A 142 7.31 0.46 9.68
N LEU A 143 7.86 -0.67 10.15
CA LEU A 143 7.04 -1.71 10.75
C LEU A 143 6.42 -1.24 12.06
N SER A 144 5.08 -1.23 12.13
CA SER A 144 4.32 -0.86 13.32
C SER A 144 3.59 -2.05 13.96
N GLY A 145 3.47 -3.16 13.23
CA GLY A 145 2.88 -4.38 13.74
C GLY A 145 2.74 -5.46 12.67
N ILE A 146 2.49 -6.68 13.13
CA ILE A 146 2.22 -7.85 12.31
C ILE A 146 1.01 -8.56 12.94
N LEU A 147 0.01 -8.90 12.13
CA LEU A 147 -1.10 -9.77 12.52
C LEU A 147 -1.02 -11.07 11.73
N ILE A 148 -0.84 -12.18 12.43
CA ILE A 148 -0.72 -13.51 11.81
C ILE A 148 -2.07 -14.19 11.88
N GLY A 149 -2.55 -14.72 10.75
CA GLY A 149 -3.73 -15.56 10.63
C GLY A 149 -4.89 -14.93 9.83
N PRO A 150 -5.99 -15.67 9.67
CA PRO A 150 -6.28 -16.98 10.28
C PRO A 150 -5.34 -18.09 9.77
N SER A 151 -4.82 -18.93 10.67
CA SER A 151 -3.97 -20.09 10.32
C SER A 151 -3.93 -21.10 11.48
N GLN A 152 -3.80 -22.39 11.17
CA GLN A 152 -3.55 -23.42 12.18
C GLN A 152 -2.09 -23.44 12.68
N TYR A 153 -1.21 -22.67 12.03
CA TYR A 153 0.24 -22.60 12.30
C TYR A 153 0.69 -21.21 12.77
N GLN A 154 -0.17 -20.45 13.46
CA GLN A 154 0.12 -19.07 13.86
C GLN A 154 1.42 -18.95 14.69
N ASN A 155 1.69 -19.92 15.57
CA ASN A 155 2.87 -19.93 16.43
C ASN A 155 4.16 -20.18 15.63
N GLU A 156 4.13 -21.15 14.71
CA GLU A 156 5.26 -21.48 13.85
C GLU A 156 5.62 -20.31 12.93
N ILE A 157 4.60 -19.64 12.37
CA ILE A 157 4.79 -18.42 11.58
C ILE A 157 5.38 -17.30 12.44
N ALA A 158 4.91 -17.13 13.68
CA ALA A 158 5.47 -16.13 14.60
C ALA A 158 6.94 -16.40 14.90
N MET A 159 7.32 -17.65 15.20
CA MET A 159 8.72 -18.00 15.46
C MET A 159 9.61 -17.70 14.24
N ALA A 160 9.18 -18.13 13.05
CA ALA A 160 9.92 -17.87 11.82
C ALA A 160 10.07 -16.36 11.54
N LEU A 161 9.01 -15.57 11.75
CA LEU A 161 9.06 -14.12 11.60
C LEU A 161 9.96 -13.47 12.64
N GLN A 162 9.95 -13.91 13.90
CA GLN A 162 10.87 -13.40 14.93
C GLN A 162 12.32 -13.62 14.52
N ASP A 163 12.67 -14.80 14.00
CA ASP A 163 14.02 -15.10 13.53
C ASP A 163 14.47 -14.20 12.37
N GLU A 164 13.56 -13.89 11.43
CA GLU A 164 13.84 -12.96 10.32
C GLU A 164 13.95 -11.51 10.81
N LEU A 165 13.07 -11.07 11.72
CA LEU A 165 13.11 -9.73 12.30
C LEU A 165 14.40 -9.49 13.10
N LEU A 166 14.85 -10.49 13.88
CA LEU A 166 16.13 -10.43 14.59
C LEU A 166 17.31 -10.33 13.62
N ARG A 167 17.32 -11.12 12.53
CA ARG A 167 18.33 -11.03 11.48
C ARG A 167 18.34 -9.65 10.80
N ALA A 168 17.16 -9.07 10.59
CA ALA A 168 16.98 -7.71 10.07
C ALA A 168 17.24 -6.61 11.12
N LYS A 169 17.62 -6.97 12.35
CA LYS A 169 17.88 -6.05 13.48
C LYS A 169 16.67 -5.18 13.84
N VAL A 170 15.46 -5.69 13.59
CA VAL A 170 14.21 -5.03 14.02
C VAL A 170 14.02 -5.31 15.52
N PRO A 171 13.85 -4.27 16.37
CA PRO A 171 13.54 -4.45 17.78
C PRO A 171 12.17 -5.14 17.93
N ILE A 172 12.15 -6.29 18.58
CA ILE A 172 10.90 -7.01 18.87
C ILE A 172 10.34 -6.52 20.19
N THR A 173 9.18 -5.88 20.15
CA THR A 173 8.38 -5.52 21.32
C THR A 173 7.24 -6.52 21.48
N ASN A 174 6.69 -6.64 22.70
CA ASN A 174 5.62 -7.60 23.01
C ASN A 174 4.38 -7.44 22.12
N ASP A 175 4.12 -6.23 21.62
CA ASP A 175 2.93 -5.93 20.81
C ASP A 175 3.20 -5.94 19.29
N LEU A 176 4.45 -6.19 18.88
CA LEU A 176 4.84 -6.16 17.46
C LEU A 176 4.15 -7.27 16.67
N ILE A 177 4.08 -8.48 17.22
CA ILE A 177 3.44 -9.65 16.59
C ILE A 177 2.18 -10.01 17.36
N ARG A 178 1.05 -10.02 16.67
CA ARG A 178 -0.26 -10.38 17.21
C ARG A 178 -0.88 -11.52 16.41
N PHE A 179 -1.75 -12.28 17.05
CA PHE A 179 -2.52 -13.33 16.40
C PHE A 179 -3.91 -12.83 16.04
N SER A 180 -4.32 -13.09 14.80
CA SER A 180 -5.69 -12.84 14.34
C SER A 180 -6.66 -13.71 15.17
N PRO A 181 -7.69 -13.12 15.78
CA PRO A 181 -8.73 -13.87 16.49
C PRO A 181 -9.75 -14.49 15.52
N ILE A 182 -9.65 -14.22 14.22
CA ILE A 182 -10.55 -14.75 13.21
C ILE A 182 -10.25 -16.25 13.05
N PRO A 183 -11.27 -17.13 13.15
CA PRO A 183 -11.05 -18.56 12.95
C PRO A 183 -10.75 -18.87 11.48
N LEU A 184 -9.96 -19.92 11.25
CA LEU A 184 -9.74 -20.46 9.91
C LEU A 184 -11.07 -21.01 9.38
N ARG A 185 -11.50 -20.54 8.21
CA ARG A 185 -12.67 -21.07 7.52
C ARG A 185 -12.25 -22.38 6.84
N THR A 186 -12.82 -23.49 7.29
CA THR A 186 -12.63 -24.84 6.72
C THR A 186 -13.77 -25.20 5.80
#